data_AF-A0A1Q3BMD5-F1
#
_entry.id   AF-A0A1Q3BMD5-F1
#
_cell.length_a   1.000
_cell.length_b   1.000
_cell.length_c   1.000
_cell.angle_alpha   90.00
_cell.angle_beta   90.00
_cell.angle_gamma   90.00
#
_symmetry.space_group_name_H-M   'P 1'
#
loop_
_entity.id
_entity.type
_entity.pdbx_description
1 polymer ?
#
loop_
_entity_poly.entity_id
_entity_poly.type
_entity_poly.pdbx_seq_one_letter_code
_entity_poly.pdbx_strand_id
1 'polypeptide(L)'
;MNTLAKIMRQSRIERGALTLASAEVKFQIDTETDDPLDIGMYRIEANQMVEEFMLATNVSVAKQILKHFPPCSLLRHHPTLTREMLGPLLCTATTVGLNLDVSSSKALADSLDQAVGDDPYFNKLIRILATRCMTQVISHE
;
A
#
# COMPACT_ATOMS: atom_id res chain seq x y z
N MET A 1 -15.28 12.28 12.51
CA MET A 1 -14.57 11.93 11.26
C MET A 1 -13.59 10.78 11.45
N ASN A 2 -12.69 10.81 12.44
CA ASN A 2 -11.72 9.74 12.67
C ASN A 2 -12.35 8.34 12.92
N THR A 3 -13.44 8.27 13.69
CA THR A 3 -14.19 7.01 13.91
C THR A 3 -14.68 6.37 12.60
N LEU A 4 -15.21 7.17 11.68
CA LEU A 4 -15.67 6.70 10.38
C LEU A 4 -14.50 6.22 9.51
N ALA A 5 -13.38 6.95 9.50
CA ALA A 5 -12.19 6.54 8.77
C ALA A 5 -11.66 5.18 9.26
N LYS A 6 -11.68 4.92 10.58
CA LYS A 6 -11.32 3.62 11.15
C LYS A 6 -12.23 2.49 10.66
N ILE A 7 -13.54 2.72 10.60
CA ILE A 7 -14.51 1.74 10.08
C ILE A 7 -14.28 1.47 8.59
N MET A 8 -14.06 2.52 7.79
CA MET A 8 -13.80 2.41 6.35
C MET A 8 -12.52 1.62 6.07
N ARG A 9 -11.46 1.92 6.84
CA ARG A 9 -10.18 1.21 6.79
C ARG A 9 -10.35 -0.27 7.12
N GLN A 10 -11.05 -0.59 8.21
CA GLN A 10 -11.30 -1.97 8.63
C GLN A 10 -12.02 -2.75 7.53
N SER A 11 -13.10 -2.18 6.98
CA SER A 11 -13.83 -2.77 5.86
C SER A 11 -12.97 -2.95 4.60
N ARG A 12 -12.00 -2.06 4.36
CA ARG A 12 -11.05 -2.17 3.24
C ARG A 12 -10.04 -3.31 3.46
N ILE A 13 -9.54 -3.48 4.68
CA ILE A 13 -8.64 -4.59 5.05
C ILE A 13 -9.36 -5.94 4.95
N GLU A 14 -10.63 -6.00 5.37
CA GLU A 14 -11.46 -7.21 5.25
C GLU A 14 -11.69 -7.61 3.79
N ARG A 15 -11.83 -6.63 2.89
CA ARG A 15 -11.89 -6.85 1.43
C ARG A 15 -10.54 -7.23 0.79
N GLY A 16 -9.47 -7.37 1.56
CA GLY A 16 -8.16 -7.79 1.07
C GLY A 16 -7.28 -6.66 0.55
N ALA A 17 -7.42 -5.45 1.11
CA ALA A 17 -6.48 -4.38 0.84
C ALA A 17 -5.12 -4.65 1.50
N LEU A 18 -4.07 -4.50 0.71
CA LEU A 18 -2.69 -4.67 1.17
C LEU A 18 -2.21 -3.40 1.88
N THR A 19 -1.71 -3.55 3.10
CA THR A 19 -0.96 -2.49 3.78
C THR A 19 0.51 -2.67 3.44
N LEU A 20 0.98 -1.94 2.45
CA LEU A 20 2.39 -1.99 2.00
C LEU A 20 3.19 -0.85 2.62
N ALA A 21 4.51 -1.02 2.67
CA ALA A 21 5.44 -0.03 3.19
C ALA A 21 6.40 0.42 2.09
N SER A 22 6.76 1.70 2.12
CA SER A 22 7.82 2.29 1.30
C SER A 22 8.87 2.88 2.23
N ALA A 23 10.12 2.92 1.77
CA ALA A 23 11.21 3.62 2.44
C ALA A 23 11.14 5.11 2.10
N GLU A 24 10.03 5.77 2.46
CA GLU A 24 9.89 7.22 2.28
C GLU A 24 10.61 7.94 3.40
N VAL A 25 11.50 8.84 2.99
CA VAL A 25 12.38 9.60 3.86
C VAL A 25 12.05 11.08 3.67
N LYS A 26 11.86 11.82 4.77
CA LYS A 26 11.70 13.28 4.73
C LYS A 26 12.94 13.96 5.27
N PHE A 27 13.48 14.88 4.50
CA PHE A 27 14.57 15.75 4.90
C PHE A 27 13.99 17.00 5.58
N GLN A 28 14.51 17.35 6.74
CA GLN A 28 14.38 18.69 7.28
C GLN A 28 15.53 19.52 6.74
N ILE A 29 15.23 20.63 6.08
CA ILE A 29 16.21 21.51 5.45
C ILE A 29 16.25 22.80 6.28
N ASP A 30 17.46 23.29 6.53
CA ASP A 30 17.67 24.59 7.15
C ASP A 30 17.18 25.70 6.20
N THR A 31 16.31 26.56 6.70
CA THR A 31 15.72 27.66 5.94
C THR A 31 16.71 28.76 5.58
N GLU A 32 17.87 28.83 6.23
CA GLU A 32 18.89 29.86 5.94
C GLU A 32 20.03 29.35 5.06
N THR A 33 20.49 28.11 5.27
CA THR A 33 21.65 27.54 4.58
C THR A 33 21.28 26.59 3.43
N ASP A 34 20.01 26.20 3.31
CA ASP A 34 19.50 25.15 2.40
C ASP A 34 20.16 23.76 2.63
N ASP A 35 20.88 23.57 3.74
CA ASP A 35 21.51 22.31 4.10
C ASP A 35 20.54 21.36 4.83
N PRO A 36 20.62 20.03 4.59
CA PRO A 36 19.78 19.05 5.29
C PRO A 36 20.22 18.90 6.76
N LEU A 37 19.32 19.20 7.69
CA LEU A 37 19.54 19.12 9.14
C LEU A 37 19.28 17.72 9.69
N ASP A 38 18.15 17.10 9.29
CA ASP A 38 17.71 15.83 9.86
C ASP A 38 16.92 15.00 8.85
N ILE A 39 16.86 13.69 9.11
CA ILE A 39 16.24 12.69 8.27
C ILE A 39 15.21 11.93 9.13
N GLY A 40 13.93 12.14 8.83
CA GLY A 40 12.84 11.58 9.62
C GLY A 40 11.81 10.81 8.79
N MET A 41 11.10 9.89 9.45
CA MET A 41 9.88 9.30 8.92
C MET A 41 8.67 10.02 9.53
N TYR A 42 7.80 10.57 8.69
CA TYR A 42 6.65 11.35 9.15
C TYR A 42 5.32 10.72 8.71
N ARG A 43 4.56 10.17 9.66
CA ARG A 43 3.17 9.77 9.46
C ARG A 43 2.36 9.95 10.73
N ILE A 44 1.33 10.80 10.68
CA ILE A 44 0.41 11.05 11.79
C ILE A 44 -0.96 10.43 11.51
N GLU A 45 -1.78 10.24 12.55
CA GLU A 45 -3.14 9.64 12.44
C GLU A 45 -4.04 10.44 11.48
N ALA A 46 -3.89 11.77 11.42
CA ALA A 46 -4.62 12.62 10.48
C ALA A 46 -4.34 12.25 9.01
N ASN A 47 -3.12 11.81 8.67
CA ASN A 47 -2.80 11.35 7.31
C ASN A 47 -3.62 10.12 6.95
N GLN A 48 -3.75 9.16 7.87
CA GLN A 48 -4.56 7.96 7.65
C GLN A 48 -6.04 8.30 7.49
N MET A 49 -6.55 9.24 8.28
CA MET A 49 -7.94 9.70 8.14
C MET A 49 -8.17 10.30 6.74
N VAL A 50 -7.29 11.20 6.29
CA VAL A 50 -7.38 11.83 4.97
C VAL A 50 -7.27 10.78 3.85
N GLU A 51 -6.34 9.82 3.97
CA GLU A 51 -6.17 8.72 3.00
C GLU A 51 -7.50 7.96 2.76
N GLU A 52 -8.23 7.58 3.81
CA GLU A 52 -9.48 6.81 3.65
C GLU A 52 -10.60 7.62 2.99
N PHE A 53 -10.72 8.91 3.29
CA PHE A 53 -11.71 9.78 2.63
C PHE A 53 -11.33 10.09 1.17
N MET A 54 -10.04 10.24 0.88
CA MET A 54 -9.54 10.39 -0.50
C MET A 54 -9.87 9.14 -1.32
N LEU A 55 -9.63 7.94 -0.77
CA LEU A 55 -9.98 6.68 -1.43
C LEU A 55 -11.48 6.57 -1.71
N ALA A 56 -12.34 6.89 -0.74
CA ALA A 56 -13.78 6.83 -0.93
C ALA A 56 -14.28 7.82 -1.97
N THR A 57 -13.73 9.04 -1.98
CA THR A 57 -14.03 10.05 -3.01
C THR A 57 -13.63 9.54 -4.38
N ASN A 58 -12.41 9.03 -4.53
CA ASN A 58 -11.91 8.50 -5.82
C ASN A 58 -12.77 7.35 -6.34
N VAL A 59 -13.18 6.41 -5.47
CA VAL A 59 -14.07 5.31 -5.86
C VAL A 59 -15.46 5.82 -6.27
N SER A 60 -16.01 6.82 -5.55
CA SER A 60 -17.31 7.40 -5.87
C SER A 60 -17.29 8.11 -7.23
N VAL A 61 -16.28 8.95 -7.47
CA VAL A 61 -16.10 9.66 -8.73
C VAL A 61 -15.85 8.68 -9.88
N ALA A 62 -15.00 7.67 -9.70
CA ALA A 62 -14.74 6.63 -10.69
C ALA A 62 -16.02 5.91 -11.13
N LYS A 63 -16.89 5.54 -10.18
CA LYS A 63 -18.19 4.94 -10.48
C LYS A 63 -19.10 5.89 -11.26
N GLN A 64 -19.09 7.18 -10.90
CA GLN A 64 -19.93 8.18 -11.54
C GLN A 64 -19.49 8.44 -12.98
N ILE A 65 -18.19 8.64 -13.24
CA ILE A 65 -17.67 8.87 -14.60
C ILE A 65 -17.85 7.64 -15.48
N LEU A 66 -17.62 6.43 -14.96
CA LEU A 66 -17.84 5.19 -15.72
C LEU A 66 -19.32 5.01 -16.09
N LYS A 67 -20.25 5.42 -15.21
CA LYS A 67 -21.69 5.33 -15.48
C LYS A 67 -22.16 6.30 -16.57
N HIS A 68 -21.64 7.53 -16.60
CA HIS A 68 -22.11 8.58 -17.50
C HIS A 68 -21.32 8.64 -18.81
N PHE A 69 -20.04 8.28 -18.76
CA PHE A 69 -19.11 8.32 -19.89
C PHE A 69 -18.32 7.00 -20.04
N PRO A 70 -18.99 5.84 -20.21
CA PRO A 70 -18.29 4.55 -20.34
C PRO A 70 -17.17 4.51 -21.40
N PRO A 71 -17.32 5.09 -22.60
CA PRO A 71 -16.30 4.95 -23.65
C PRO A 71 -15.11 5.90 -23.51
N CYS A 72 -15.13 6.85 -22.57
CA CYS A 72 -14.08 7.86 -22.39
C CYS A 72 -13.80 8.16 -20.92
N SER A 73 -14.09 7.20 -20.03
CA SER A 73 -13.79 7.34 -18.60
C SER A 73 -12.32 7.03 -18.35
N LEU A 74 -11.55 8.04 -17.95
CA LEU A 74 -10.16 7.85 -17.50
C LEU A 74 -10.15 7.11 -16.15
N LEU A 75 -9.73 5.84 -16.17
CA LEU A 75 -9.68 4.99 -14.99
C LEU A 75 -8.26 4.48 -14.72
N ARG A 76 -7.97 4.16 -13.46
CA ARG A 76 -6.68 3.63 -13.03
C ARG A 76 -6.87 2.24 -12.44
N HIS A 77 -6.09 1.27 -12.90
CA HIS A 77 -6.13 -0.11 -12.39
C HIS A 77 -4.74 -0.70 -12.19
N HIS A 78 -4.63 -1.61 -11.23
CA HIS A 78 -3.46 -2.47 -11.05
C HIS A 78 -3.73 -3.81 -11.74
N PRO A 79 -2.85 -4.27 -12.64
CA PRO A 79 -2.92 -5.63 -13.17
C PRO A 79 -2.87 -6.69 -12.06
N THR A 80 -3.45 -7.86 -12.32
CA THR A 80 -3.38 -8.98 -11.38
C THR A 80 -1.94 -9.50 -11.30
N LEU A 81 -1.42 -9.65 -10.09
CA LEU A 81 -0.09 -10.18 -9.85
C LEU A 81 -0.07 -11.68 -10.16
N THR A 82 0.87 -12.13 -10.99
CA THR A 82 1.11 -13.57 -11.19
C THR A 82 2.12 -14.08 -10.16
N ARG A 83 2.09 -15.38 -9.86
CA ARG A 83 3.04 -16.02 -8.94
C ARG A 83 4.49 -15.81 -9.37
N GLU A 84 4.75 -15.77 -10.67
CA GLU A 84 6.09 -15.54 -11.23
C GLU A 84 6.64 -14.16 -10.85
N MET A 85 5.80 -13.12 -10.88
CA MET A 85 6.17 -11.76 -10.49
C MET A 85 6.53 -11.66 -9.00
N LEU A 86 5.86 -12.47 -8.17
CA LEU A 86 6.15 -12.57 -6.74
C LEU A 86 7.26 -13.58 -6.42
N GLY A 87 7.83 -14.26 -7.42
CA GLY A 87 8.88 -15.28 -7.25
C GLY A 87 10.06 -14.82 -6.38
N PRO A 88 10.65 -13.64 -6.64
CA PRO A 88 11.74 -13.12 -5.81
C PRO A 88 11.35 -12.92 -4.34
N LEU A 89 10.14 -12.42 -4.09
CA LEU A 89 9.60 -12.23 -2.74
C LEU A 89 9.41 -13.58 -2.04
N LEU A 90 8.82 -14.56 -2.72
CA LEU A 90 8.56 -15.89 -2.18
C LEU A 90 9.86 -16.64 -1.86
N CYS A 91 10.86 -16.56 -2.73
CA CYS A 91 12.17 -17.15 -2.50
C CYS A 91 12.85 -16.54 -1.27
N THR A 92 12.81 -15.21 -1.17
CA THR A 92 13.35 -14.47 -0.02
C THR A 92 12.61 -14.87 1.26
N ALA A 93 11.27 -14.83 1.26
CA ALA A 93 10.43 -15.20 2.39
C ALA A 93 10.73 -16.62 2.89
N THR A 94 10.82 -17.59 1.97
CA THR A 94 11.12 -18.99 2.31
C THR A 94 12.49 -19.14 2.97
N THR A 95 13.49 -18.37 2.51
CA THR A 95 14.85 -18.37 3.08
C THR A 95 14.88 -17.89 4.53
N VAL A 96 14.01 -16.94 4.87
CA VAL A 96 13.82 -16.44 6.26
C VAL A 96 12.77 -17.23 7.04
N GLY A 97 12.28 -18.37 6.51
CA GLY A 97 11.32 -19.24 7.19
C GLY A 97 9.86 -18.74 7.18
N LEU A 98 9.54 -17.77 6.31
CA LEU A 98 8.17 -17.27 6.13
C LEU A 98 7.49 -17.96 4.95
N ASN A 99 6.23 -18.34 5.15
CA ASN A 99 5.36 -18.82 4.09
C ASN A 99 4.32 -17.75 3.74
N LEU A 100 4.45 -17.14 2.56
CA LEU A 100 3.50 -16.13 2.07
C LEU A 100 2.48 -16.78 1.13
N ASP A 101 1.20 -16.57 1.42
CA ASP A 101 0.11 -17.06 0.57
C ASP A 101 -0.24 -16.03 -0.50
N VAL A 102 -0.05 -16.39 -1.76
CA VAL A 102 -0.32 -15.54 -2.93
C VAL A 102 -1.61 -15.94 -3.67
N SER A 103 -2.46 -16.77 -3.05
CA SER A 103 -3.73 -17.21 -3.64
C SER A 103 -4.72 -16.07 -3.88
N SER A 104 -4.70 -15.05 -3.01
CA SER A 104 -5.54 -13.86 -3.11
C SER A 104 -4.87 -12.66 -2.45
N SER A 105 -5.33 -11.44 -2.75
CA SER A 105 -4.82 -10.23 -2.08
C SER A 105 -5.08 -10.25 -0.57
N LYS A 106 -6.20 -10.87 -0.13
CA LYS A 106 -6.52 -11.04 1.28
C LYS A 106 -5.57 -12.03 1.95
N ALA A 107 -5.36 -13.21 1.36
CA ALA A 107 -4.42 -14.19 1.89
C ALA A 107 -2.97 -13.66 1.94
N LEU A 108 -2.59 -12.84 0.94
CA LEU A 108 -1.29 -12.17 0.95
C LEU A 108 -1.21 -11.11 2.05
N ALA A 109 -2.27 -10.31 2.25
CA ALA A 109 -2.33 -9.35 3.35
C ALA A 109 -2.20 -10.05 4.70
N ASP A 110 -2.96 -11.11 4.92
CA ASP A 110 -3.00 -11.84 6.18
C ASP A 110 -1.65 -12.54 6.45
N SER A 111 -1.04 -13.18 5.45
CA SER A 111 0.29 -13.79 5.61
C SER A 111 1.40 -12.76 5.83
N LEU A 112 1.31 -11.56 5.24
CA LEU A 112 2.21 -10.45 5.55
C LEU A 112 2.00 -9.88 6.96
N ASP A 113 0.76 -9.87 7.47
CA ASP A 113 0.46 -9.44 8.84
C ASP A 113 1.00 -10.43 9.88
N GLN A 114 1.03 -11.73 9.55
CA GLN A 114 1.62 -12.79 10.40
C GLN A 114 3.15 -12.90 10.30
N ALA A 115 3.78 -12.23 9.34
CA ALA A 115 5.23 -12.25 9.15
C ALA A 115 5.95 -11.38 10.19
N VAL A 116 5.91 -11.79 11.46
CA VAL A 116 6.55 -11.11 12.59
C VAL A 116 7.83 -11.86 12.94
N GLY A 117 8.93 -11.12 13.08
CA GLY A 117 10.22 -11.64 13.55
C GLY A 117 10.62 -10.96 14.86
N ASP A 118 11.81 -11.29 15.37
CA ASP A 118 12.33 -10.73 16.63
C ASP A 118 12.54 -9.20 16.56
N ASP A 119 12.90 -8.69 15.38
CA ASP A 119 13.05 -7.26 15.12
C ASP A 119 11.71 -6.63 14.66
N PRO A 120 11.18 -5.60 15.35
CA PRO A 120 10.01 -4.85 14.90
C PRO A 120 10.11 -4.31 13.45
N TYR A 121 11.32 -4.09 12.94
CA TYR A 121 11.57 -3.63 11.58
C TYR A 121 11.44 -4.73 10.52
N PHE A 122 11.51 -6.01 10.91
CA PHE A 122 11.45 -7.16 10.01
C PHE A 122 10.17 -7.17 9.15
N ASN A 123 9.01 -6.98 9.79
CA ASN A 123 7.73 -6.95 9.07
C ASN A 123 7.70 -5.81 8.04
N LYS A 124 8.27 -4.65 8.39
CA LYS A 124 8.36 -3.49 7.50
C LYS A 124 9.28 -3.75 6.31
N LEU A 125 10.40 -4.44 6.51
CA LEU A 125 11.31 -4.86 5.43
C LEU A 125 10.61 -5.77 4.42
N ILE A 126 9.91 -6.80 4.90
CA ILE A 126 9.17 -7.72 4.03
C ILE A 126 8.10 -6.97 3.24
N ARG A 127 7.39 -6.01 3.87
CA ARG A 127 6.43 -5.15 3.16
C ARG A 127 7.09 -4.24 2.12
N ILE A 128 8.29 -3.72 2.36
CA ILE A 128 9.04 -2.94 1.37
C ILE A 128 9.42 -3.82 0.17
N LEU A 129 9.87 -5.05 0.41
CA LEU A 129 10.15 -6.01 -0.66
C LEU A 129 8.88 -6.35 -1.44
N ALA A 130 7.75 -6.56 -0.75
CA ALA A 130 6.46 -6.81 -1.38
C ALA A 130 6.05 -5.65 -2.29
N THR A 131 6.22 -4.40 -1.85
CA THR A 131 5.98 -3.20 -2.67
C THR A 131 6.78 -3.21 -3.96
N ARG A 132 8.05 -3.64 -3.93
CA ARG A 132 8.92 -3.69 -5.11
C ARG A 132 8.51 -4.75 -6.13
N CYS A 133 7.80 -5.79 -5.71
CA CYS A 133 7.28 -6.83 -6.59
C CYS A 133 5.91 -6.49 -7.19
N MET A 134 5.30 -5.37 -6.79
CA MET A 134 4.01 -4.93 -7.35
C MET A 134 4.18 -4.39 -8.77
N THR A 135 3.22 -4.68 -9.64
CA THR A 135 3.13 -4.09 -10.98
C THR A 135 2.92 -2.58 -10.90
N GLN A 136 3.48 -1.87 -11.88
CA GLN A 136 3.12 -0.47 -12.11
C GLN A 136 1.63 -0.33 -12.40
N VAL A 137 1.08 0.79 -11.96
CA VAL A 137 -0.33 1.10 -12.14
C VAL A 137 -0.55 1.68 -13.52
N ILE A 138 -1.62 1.24 -14.18
CA ILE A 138 -1.91 1.64 -15.55
C ILE A 138 -3.17 2.52 -15.56
N SER A 139 -3.09 3.64 -16.27
CA SER A 139 -4.25 4.47 -16.60
C SER A 139 -4.81 4.01 -17.94
N HIS A 140 -6.11 3.78 -18.01
CA HIS A 140 -6.83 3.46 -19.24
C HIS A 140 -7.61 4.70 -19.67
N GLU A 141 -7.35 5.17 -20.88
CA GLU A 141 -8.10 6.24 -21.57
C GLU A 141 -9.36 5.70 -22.23
#